data_AF-A0AAU1LD89-F1
#
_entry.id   AF-A0AAU1LD89-F1
#
_cell.length_a   1.000
_cell.length_b   1.000
_cell.length_c   1.000
_cell.angle_alpha   90.00
_cell.angle_beta   90.00
_cell.angle_gamma   90.00
#
_symmetry.space_group_name_H-M   'P 1'
#
loop_
_entity.id
_entity.type
_entity.pdbx_description
1 polymer ?
#
loop_
_entity_poly.entity_id
_entity_poly.type
_entity_poly.pdbx_seq_one_letter_code
_entity_poly.pdbx_strand_id
1 'polypeptide(L)'
;MTIFRCVHCKTELTTAVREVPIPPESGTWAPYEAPVDPCPPRMAPGTYAHDPEPSRFSWGPPPKGLRRAGGRPGPARAVVLSPGDIRGVEPIAARRIGCCGPMGIDGPNLACAECGAEVAVEAADCCTWQEIVLDSRFAEAVEAQGPQVSGRGVPGS
;
A
#
# COMPACT_ATOMS: atom_id res chain seq x y z
N MET A 1 -15.38 -4.74 -1.13
CA MET A 1 -14.47 -3.59 -0.90
C MET A 1 -13.39 -4.12 0.03
N THR A 2 -12.13 -3.78 -0.20
CA THR A 2 -11.00 -4.40 0.49
C THR A 2 -10.37 -3.41 1.46
N ILE A 3 -10.01 -3.87 2.67
CA ILE A 3 -9.15 -3.13 3.59
C ILE A 3 -7.88 -3.97 3.78
N PHE A 4 -6.72 -3.32 3.72
CA PHE A 4 -5.47 -3.97 4.05
C PHE A 4 -5.15 -3.76 5.53
N ARG A 5 -4.75 -4.83 6.21
CA ARG A 5 -4.42 -4.85 7.64
C ARG A 5 -3.01 -5.35 7.87
N CYS A 6 -2.35 -4.81 8.87
CA CYS A 6 -1.05 -5.32 9.30
C CYS A 6 -1.18 -6.80 9.67
N VAL A 7 -0.37 -7.68 9.05
CA VAL A 7 -0.38 -9.12 9.34
C VAL A 7 -0.09 -9.41 10.81
N HIS A 8 0.70 -8.54 11.47
CA HIS A 8 1.14 -8.71 12.85
C HIS A 8 0.09 -8.30 13.89
N CYS A 9 -0.36 -7.04 13.88
CA CYS A 9 -1.27 -6.50 14.91
C CYS A 9 -2.71 -6.28 14.43
N LYS A 10 -3.00 -6.53 13.14
CA LYS A 10 -4.33 -6.36 12.52
C LYS A 10 -4.83 -4.93 12.40
N THR A 11 -4.02 -3.93 12.75
CA THR A 11 -4.31 -2.51 12.51
C THR A 11 -4.59 -2.27 11.03
N GLU A 12 -5.63 -1.49 10.73
CA GLU A 12 -5.99 -1.13 9.36
C GLU A 12 -4.97 -0.15 8.79
N LEU A 13 -4.39 -0.54 7.65
CA LEU A 13 -3.34 0.20 6.96
C LEU A 13 -3.90 1.03 5.80
N THR A 14 -5.11 0.75 5.34
CA THR A 14 -5.74 1.48 4.23
C THR A 14 -7.17 1.86 4.53
N THR A 15 -7.70 2.89 3.89
CA THR A 15 -9.14 3.06 3.68
C THR A 15 -9.74 1.84 2.96
N ALA A 16 -11.08 1.77 2.86
CA ALA A 16 -11.72 0.76 2.03
C ALA A 16 -11.50 1.08 0.54
N VAL A 17 -10.85 0.16 -0.18
CA VAL A 17 -10.45 0.33 -1.57
C VAL A 17 -11.07 -0.73 -2.48
N ARG A 18 -11.13 -0.44 -3.78
CA ARG A 18 -11.66 -1.33 -4.83
C ARG A 18 -10.54 -1.81 -5.74
N GLU A 19 -10.55 -3.09 -6.10
CA GLU A 19 -9.64 -3.62 -7.12
C GLU A 19 -9.96 -3.06 -8.50
N VAL A 20 -8.93 -2.63 -9.22
CA VAL A 20 -8.98 -2.22 -10.62
C VAL A 20 -7.75 -2.75 -11.36
N PRO A 21 -7.80 -2.87 -12.70
CA PRO A 21 -6.59 -3.11 -13.49
C PRO A 21 -5.56 -2.00 -13.24
N ILE A 22 -4.27 -2.34 -13.25
CA ILE A 22 -3.24 -1.31 -13.11
C ILE A 22 -3.35 -0.32 -14.28
N PRO A 23 -3.35 0.99 -14.03
CA PRO A 23 -3.26 1.97 -15.10
C PRO A 23 -2.02 1.66 -15.94
N PRO A 24 -2.13 1.67 -17.29
CA PRO A 24 -0.94 1.57 -18.11
C PRO A 24 0.00 2.68 -17.69
N GLU A 25 1.31 2.41 -17.66
CA GLU A 25 2.29 3.49 -17.59
C GLU A 25 1.89 4.49 -18.66
N SER A 26 1.68 5.76 -18.27
CA SER A 26 1.17 6.79 -19.17
C SER A 26 2.06 6.77 -20.41
N GLY A 27 1.62 6.14 -21.50
CA GLY A 27 2.42 5.94 -22.71
C GLY A 27 2.70 7.24 -23.45
N THR A 28 2.64 8.37 -22.74
CA THR A 28 2.68 9.75 -23.19
C THR A 28 3.75 10.56 -22.44
N TRP A 29 4.14 10.20 -21.21
CA TRP A 29 5.19 10.87 -20.43
C TRP A 29 5.65 10.02 -19.24
N ALA A 30 6.94 10.10 -18.89
CA ALA A 30 7.53 9.48 -17.69
C ALA A 30 7.37 10.39 -16.45
N PRO A 31 7.45 9.90 -15.20
CA PRO A 31 7.19 10.72 -14.01
C PRO A 31 7.97 12.06 -13.93
N TYR A 32 9.22 12.09 -14.40
CA TYR A 32 10.03 13.32 -14.44
C TYR A 32 9.57 14.32 -15.54
N GLU A 33 8.67 13.91 -16.42
CA GLU A 33 8.04 14.69 -17.49
C GLU A 33 6.59 15.04 -17.13
N ALA A 34 6.18 14.84 -15.88
CA ALA A 34 4.82 15.10 -15.44
C ALA A 34 4.39 16.53 -15.78
N PRO A 35 3.21 16.72 -16.39
CA PRO A 35 2.70 18.06 -16.73
C PRO A 35 2.28 18.86 -15.50
N VAL A 36 2.35 18.26 -14.31
CA VAL A 36 1.98 18.85 -13.03
C VAL A 36 3.04 18.51 -11.98
N ASP A 37 3.33 19.46 -11.09
CA ASP A 37 4.27 19.32 -9.98
C ASP A 37 3.52 19.49 -8.65
N PRO A 38 3.47 18.47 -7.77
CA PRO A 38 4.14 17.18 -7.90
C PRO A 38 3.45 16.22 -8.88
N CYS A 39 4.22 15.24 -9.39
CA CYS A 39 3.73 14.14 -10.23
C CYS A 39 2.49 13.49 -9.60
N PRO A 40 1.37 13.26 -10.33
CA PRO A 40 0.13 12.80 -9.72
C PRO A 40 0.24 11.35 -9.21
N PRO A 41 -0.65 10.94 -8.28
CA PRO A 41 -0.76 9.54 -7.87
C PRO A 41 -0.97 8.59 -9.05
N ARG A 42 -0.27 7.45 -9.05
CA ARG A 42 -0.43 6.40 -10.08
C ARG A 42 -1.84 5.81 -10.07
N MET A 43 -2.39 5.64 -8.88
CA MET A 43 -3.72 5.07 -8.66
C MET A 43 -4.71 6.18 -8.30
N ALA A 44 -5.93 6.06 -8.83
CA ALA A 44 -7.04 6.89 -8.39
C ALA A 44 -7.36 6.60 -6.91
N PRO A 45 -7.71 7.61 -6.09
CA PRO A 45 -8.11 7.39 -4.70
C PRO A 45 -9.24 6.37 -4.57
N GLY A 46 -9.20 5.54 -3.53
CA GLY A 46 -10.16 4.47 -3.28
C GLY A 46 -9.97 3.23 -4.16
N THR A 47 -8.84 3.09 -4.86
CA THR A 47 -8.55 1.94 -5.73
C THR A 47 -7.20 1.30 -5.46
N TYR A 48 -7.08 0.01 -5.75
CA TYR A 48 -5.82 -0.72 -5.75
C TYR A 48 -5.68 -1.59 -7.00
N ALA A 49 -4.45 -1.91 -7.38
CA ALA A 49 -4.15 -2.85 -8.45
C ALA A 49 -2.99 -3.78 -8.05
N HIS A 50 -2.93 -4.96 -8.66
CA HIS A 50 -1.77 -5.83 -8.53
C HIS A 50 -0.54 -5.24 -9.21
N ASP A 51 0.59 -5.27 -8.51
CA ASP A 51 1.84 -4.73 -9.00
C ASP A 51 2.46 -5.64 -10.09
N PRO A 52 2.67 -5.17 -11.32
CA PRO A 52 3.31 -5.95 -12.37
C PRO A 52 4.81 -6.18 -12.12
N GLU A 53 5.47 -5.32 -11.34
CA GLU A 53 6.91 -5.39 -11.06
C GLU A 53 7.20 -5.36 -9.55
N PRO A 54 6.73 -6.37 -8.78
CA PRO A 54 6.89 -6.40 -7.32
C PRO A 54 8.35 -6.54 -6.87
N SER A 55 9.23 -6.89 -7.81
CA SER A 55 10.68 -7.05 -7.57
C SER A 55 11.44 -5.73 -7.59
N ARG A 56 10.81 -4.60 -7.98
CA ARG A 56 11.46 -3.27 -7.94
C ARG A 56 11.74 -2.79 -6.52
N PHE A 57 11.08 -3.40 -5.53
CA PHE A 57 11.24 -3.07 -4.12
C PHE A 57 11.96 -4.18 -3.36
N SER A 58 12.99 -3.78 -2.60
CA SER A 58 13.70 -4.68 -1.69
C SER A 58 12.91 -4.89 -0.41
N TRP A 59 12.02 -5.86 -0.40
CA TRP A 59 11.31 -6.22 0.83
C TRP A 59 12.22 -6.96 1.81
N GLY A 60 12.23 -6.50 3.07
CA GLY A 60 12.90 -7.19 4.17
C GLY A 60 12.39 -8.63 4.39
N PRO A 61 13.04 -9.41 5.27
CA PRO A 61 12.53 -10.72 5.64
C PRO A 61 11.11 -10.59 6.24
N PRO A 62 10.23 -11.58 6.03
CA PRO A 62 8.92 -11.58 6.68
C PRO A 62 9.08 -11.61 8.21
N PRO A 63 8.05 -11.18 8.98
CA PRO A 63 8.09 -11.24 10.43
C PRO A 63 8.35 -12.67 10.93
N LYS A 64 9.04 -12.79 12.07
CA LYS A 64 9.30 -14.11 12.69
C LYS A 64 7.98 -14.85 12.93
N GLY A 65 7.90 -16.10 12.47
CA GLY A 65 6.70 -16.95 12.61
C GLY A 65 5.81 -16.99 11.37
N LEU A 66 5.97 -16.06 10.41
CA LEU A 66 5.30 -16.16 9.12
C LEU A 66 6.16 -17.00 8.17
N ARG A 67 5.61 -18.09 7.62
CA ARG A 67 6.35 -18.91 6.65
C ARG A 67 6.77 -18.03 5.47
N ARG A 68 8.04 -18.10 5.06
CA ARG A 68 8.44 -17.67 3.73
C ARG A 68 7.54 -18.42 2.76
N ALA A 69 6.57 -17.77 2.15
CA ALA A 69 5.87 -18.36 1.03
C ALA A 69 6.93 -18.52 -0.07
N GLY A 70 7.47 -19.73 -0.21
CA GLY A 70 8.55 -20.05 -1.13
C GLY A 70 8.16 -19.64 -2.55
N GLY A 71 8.98 -18.81 -3.18
CA GLY A 71 8.74 -18.28 -4.53
C GLY A 71 9.24 -16.85 -4.65
N ARG A 72 9.67 -16.47 -5.86
CA ARG A 72 9.84 -15.05 -6.21
C ARG A 72 8.51 -14.31 -5.94
N PRO A 73 8.54 -13.02 -5.60
CA PRO A 73 7.34 -12.20 -5.59
C PRO A 73 6.67 -12.29 -6.99
N GLY A 74 5.55 -13.00 -7.08
CA GLY A 74 4.69 -12.94 -8.25
C GLY A 74 3.81 -11.69 -8.19
N PRO A 75 3.23 -11.22 -9.31
CA PRO A 75 2.38 -10.03 -9.35
C PRO A 75 1.22 -10.05 -8.34
N ALA A 76 0.76 -11.24 -7.96
CA ALA A 76 -0.29 -11.43 -6.95
C ALA A 76 0.12 -11.01 -5.52
N ARG A 77 1.42 -10.79 -5.24
CA ARG A 77 1.92 -10.57 -3.87
C ARG A 77 2.02 -9.11 -3.48
N ALA A 78 2.18 -8.20 -4.42
CA ALA A 78 2.22 -6.78 -4.11
C ALA A 78 1.07 -6.04 -4.78
N VAL A 79 0.56 -5.02 -4.10
CA VAL A 79 -0.51 -4.15 -4.60
C VAL A 79 -0.07 -2.71 -4.53
N VAL A 80 -0.53 -1.91 -5.49
CA VAL A 80 -0.28 -0.48 -5.60
C VAL A 80 -1.53 0.29 -5.23
N LEU A 81 -1.38 1.36 -4.46
CA LEU A 81 -2.42 2.22 -3.91
C LEU A 81 -2.08 3.70 -4.13
N SER A 82 -3.07 4.56 -4.01
CA SER A 82 -2.84 6.01 -3.91
C SER A 82 -2.25 6.36 -2.54
N PRO A 83 -1.32 7.34 -2.43
CA PRO A 83 -0.85 7.83 -1.14
C PRO A 83 -1.96 8.33 -0.21
N GLY A 84 -3.07 8.82 -0.76
CA GLY A 84 -4.23 9.24 0.03
C GLY A 84 -5.00 8.12 0.71
N ASP A 85 -4.77 6.86 0.34
CA ASP A 85 -5.51 5.70 0.86
C ASP A 85 -4.80 5.02 2.05
N ILE A 86 -3.52 5.32 2.31
CA ILE A 86 -2.77 4.75 3.44
C ILE A 86 -3.12 5.46 4.75
N ARG A 87 -3.23 4.70 5.85
CA ARG A 87 -3.48 5.21 7.21
C ARG A 87 -2.84 4.29 8.24
N GLY A 88 -2.72 4.74 9.49
CA GLY A 88 -2.17 3.90 10.57
C GLY A 88 -0.71 3.49 10.34
N VAL A 89 0.03 4.29 9.57
CA VAL A 89 1.45 4.10 9.27
C VAL A 89 2.25 5.33 9.69
N GLU A 90 3.52 5.12 9.98
CA GLU A 90 4.50 6.16 10.27
C GLU A 90 5.74 6.01 9.39
N PRO A 91 6.42 7.11 9.01
CA PRO A 91 7.60 7.02 8.18
C PRO A 91 8.83 6.51 8.92
N ILE A 92 9.60 5.64 8.26
CA ILE A 92 10.92 5.20 8.72
C ILE A 92 11.94 6.22 8.22
N ALA A 93 12.26 7.23 9.04
CA ALA A 93 13.07 8.39 8.65
C ALA A 93 14.39 8.03 7.95
N ALA A 94 15.06 6.97 8.42
CA ALA A 94 16.34 6.52 7.86
C ALA A 94 16.26 6.00 6.41
N ARG A 95 15.05 5.74 5.88
CA ARG A 95 14.81 5.20 4.53
C ARG A 95 13.98 6.12 3.64
N ARG A 96 13.79 7.38 4.06
CA ARG A 96 13.15 8.42 3.22
C ARG A 96 14.21 9.10 2.35
N ILE A 97 14.76 8.35 1.41
CA ILE A 97 15.86 8.78 0.55
C ILE A 97 15.31 9.15 -0.83
N GLY A 98 15.67 10.33 -1.34
CA GLY A 98 15.34 10.84 -2.67
C GLY A 98 15.45 12.37 -2.72
N CYS A 99 15.21 12.97 -3.88
CA CYS A 99 15.43 14.41 -4.07
C CYS A 99 14.24 15.25 -3.58
N CYS A 100 13.04 14.90 -4.04
CA CYS A 100 11.79 15.61 -3.75
C CYS A 100 10.85 14.80 -2.84
N GLY A 101 11.15 13.52 -2.65
CA GLY A 101 10.41 12.58 -1.82
C GLY A 101 11.13 11.25 -1.77
N PRO A 102 10.56 10.24 -1.09
CA PRO A 102 11.15 8.91 -1.04
C PRO A 102 11.14 8.25 -2.43
N MET A 103 12.27 7.68 -2.85
CA MET A 103 12.40 6.92 -4.10
C MET A 103 11.90 5.48 -3.96
N GLY A 104 11.77 4.98 -2.72
CA GLY A 104 11.27 3.64 -2.42
C GLY A 104 12.26 2.49 -2.65
N ILE A 105 13.53 2.77 -2.94
CA ILE A 105 14.52 1.74 -3.33
C ILE A 105 15.20 1.02 -2.15
N ASP A 106 15.23 1.64 -0.97
CA ASP A 106 15.93 1.14 0.22
C ASP A 106 15.06 0.24 1.12
N GLY A 107 14.06 -0.41 0.51
CA GLY A 107 13.08 -1.26 1.17
C GLY A 107 11.93 -0.50 1.82
N PRO A 108 11.13 -1.18 2.67
CA PRO A 108 9.98 -0.55 3.33
C PRO A 108 10.40 0.72 4.07
N ASN A 109 9.71 1.81 3.80
CA ASN A 109 9.95 3.13 4.39
C ASN A 109 8.73 3.65 5.18
N LEU A 110 7.72 2.79 5.35
CA LEU A 110 6.56 2.99 6.21
C LEU A 110 6.39 1.80 7.16
N ALA A 111 6.29 2.10 8.45
CA ALA A 111 6.00 1.14 9.51
C ALA A 111 4.55 1.28 9.99
N CYS A 112 3.97 0.22 10.51
CA CYS A 112 2.69 0.27 11.20
C CYS A 112 2.85 1.09 12.48
N ALA A 113 2.07 2.14 12.65
CA ALA A 113 2.17 3.04 13.79
C ALA A 113 1.84 2.36 15.14
N GLU A 114 1.13 1.22 15.11
CA GLU A 114 0.75 0.48 16.32
C GLU A 114 1.85 -0.47 16.82
N CYS A 115 2.50 -1.22 15.91
CA CYS A 115 3.43 -2.28 16.28
C CYS A 115 4.85 -2.12 15.74
N GLY A 116 5.11 -1.07 14.95
CA GLY A 116 6.41 -0.79 14.34
C GLY A 116 6.80 -1.75 13.21
N ALA A 117 5.94 -2.69 12.81
CA ALA A 117 6.24 -3.60 11.71
C ALA A 117 6.38 -2.83 10.39
N GLU A 118 7.42 -3.11 9.62
CA GLU A 118 7.62 -2.58 8.27
C GLU A 118 6.55 -3.13 7.32
N VAL A 119 5.69 -2.27 6.76
CA VAL A 119 4.46 -2.72 6.06
C VAL A 119 4.32 -2.21 4.64
N ALA A 120 4.94 -1.07 4.30
CA ALA A 120 4.74 -0.46 2.99
C ALA A 120 5.99 0.24 2.46
N VAL A 121 6.02 0.42 1.15
CA VAL A 121 6.94 1.30 0.44
C VAL A 121 6.15 2.46 -0.14
N GLU A 122 6.59 3.68 0.12
CA GLU A 122 6.18 4.90 -0.56
C GLU A 122 7.24 5.28 -1.59
N ALA A 123 6.82 5.46 -2.84
CA ALA A 123 7.57 6.14 -3.87
C ALA A 123 6.85 7.45 -4.21
N ALA A 124 7.55 8.57 -4.13
CA ALA A 124 7.04 9.91 -4.36
C ALA A 124 8.17 10.90 -4.69
N ASP A 125 9.26 10.42 -5.29
CA ASP A 125 10.34 11.28 -5.78
C ASP A 125 9.96 11.93 -7.12
N CYS A 126 10.64 13.00 -7.53
CA CYS A 126 10.34 13.71 -8.78
C CYS A 126 10.53 12.85 -10.04
N CYS A 127 11.28 11.74 -9.93
CA CYS A 127 11.49 10.78 -11.00
C CYS A 127 10.66 9.49 -10.86
N THR A 128 9.80 9.38 -9.84
CA THR A 128 8.92 8.22 -9.65
C THR A 128 7.45 8.64 -9.68
N TRP A 129 6.58 7.68 -9.95
CA TRP A 129 5.16 7.88 -9.65
C TRP A 129 4.97 8.12 -8.15
N GLN A 130 3.93 8.86 -7.78
CA GLN A 130 3.40 8.84 -6.42
C GLN A 130 2.59 7.56 -6.20
N GLU A 131 3.12 6.63 -5.41
CA GLU A 131 2.49 5.35 -5.15
C GLU A 131 2.84 4.77 -3.77
N ILE A 132 1.90 4.01 -3.22
CA ILE A 132 2.13 3.17 -2.04
C ILE A 132 2.07 1.72 -2.49
N VAL A 133 3.05 0.92 -2.09
CA VAL A 133 3.09 -0.50 -2.38
C VAL A 133 3.05 -1.30 -1.08
N LEU A 134 2.15 -2.26 -1.01
CA LEU A 134 2.00 -3.23 0.08
C LEU A 134 2.36 -4.62 -0.43
N ASP A 135 3.06 -5.41 0.38
CA ASP A 135 3.29 -6.83 0.11
C ASP A 135 2.46 -7.70 1.07
N SER A 136 1.86 -8.76 0.53
CA SER A 136 0.92 -9.64 1.22
C SER A 136 1.52 -10.37 2.43
N ARG A 137 2.85 -10.37 2.58
CA ARG A 137 3.55 -10.89 3.77
C ARG A 137 3.44 -9.96 4.97
N PHE A 138 3.18 -8.68 4.76
CA PHE A 138 3.13 -7.66 5.79
C PHE A 138 1.75 -7.01 5.92
N ALA A 139 0.97 -7.03 4.84
CA ALA A 139 -0.41 -6.54 4.82
C ALA A 139 -1.37 -7.59 4.23
N GLU A 140 -2.36 -8.03 5.01
CA GLU A 140 -3.40 -8.95 4.52
C GLU A 140 -4.63 -8.20 4.03
N ALA A 141 -5.22 -8.66 2.94
CA ALA A 141 -6.48 -8.17 2.43
C ALA A 141 -7.65 -8.80 3.20
N VAL A 142 -8.59 -7.98 3.67
CA VAL A 142 -9.85 -8.43 4.26
C VAL A 142 -11.03 -7.70 3.61
N GLU A 143 -12.18 -8.36 3.52
CA GLU A 143 -13.41 -7.71 3.10
C GLU A 143 -13.82 -6.65 4.14
N ALA A 144 -14.09 -5.44 3.67
CA ALA A 144 -14.64 -4.36 4.48
C ALA A 144 -16.03 -4.80 4.97
N GLN A 145 -16.20 -4.94 6.28
CA GLN A 145 -17.52 -5.19 6.84
C GLN A 145 -18.40 -3.97 6.55
N GLY A 146 -19.51 -4.18 5.84
CA GLY A 146 -20.52 -3.14 5.63
C GLY A 146 -21.00 -2.55 6.95
N PRO A 147 -21.59 -1.34 6.94
CA PRO A 147 -22.07 -0.69 8.16
C PRO A 147 -22.97 -1.65 8.92
N GLN A 148 -22.55 -2.01 10.14
CA GLN A 148 -23.32 -2.86 11.03
C GLN A 148 -24.52 -2.04 11.49
N VAL A 149 -25.67 -2.20 10.83
CA VAL A 149 -26.92 -1.63 11.33
C VAL A 149 -27.29 -2.46 12.55
N SER A 150 -26.91 -2.00 13.74
CA SER A 150 -27.34 -2.61 14.99
C SER A 150 -28.87 -2.43 15.10
N GLY A 151 -29.60 -3.46 14.70
CA GLY A 151 -31.04 -3.50 14.85
C GLY A 151 -31.40 -3.44 16.33
N ARG A 152 -31.84 -2.27 16.80
CA ARG A 152 -32.59 -2.18 18.06
C ARG A 152 -33.91 -2.91 17.85
N GLY A 153 -33.96 -4.17 18.27
CA GLY A 153 -35.22 -4.85 18.53
C GLY A 153 -35.99 -4.06 19.58
N VAL A 154 -37.14 -3.53 19.21
CA VAL A 154 -38.12 -2.99 20.15
C VAL A 154 -38.88 -4.18 20.73
N PRO A 155 -38.86 -4.43 22.05
CA PRO A 155 -39.71 -5.46 22.64
C PRO A 155 -41.18 -5.01 22.57
N GLY A 156 -42.03 -5.92 22.12
CA GLY A 156 -43.46 -5.70 21.88
C GLY A 156 -44.24 -5.31 23.13
N SER A 157 -45.34 -4.61 22.89
CA SER A 157 -46.46 -4.40 23.82
C SER A 157 -47.64 -5.23 23.37
#